data_AF-A0A1I3C4Z1-F1
#
_entry.id   AF-A0A1I3C4Z1-F1
#
_cell.length_a   1.000
_cell.length_b   1.000
_cell.length_c   1.000
_cell.angle_alpha   90.00
_cell.angle_beta   90.00
_cell.angle_gamma   90.00
#
_symmetry.space_group_name_H-M   'P 1'
#
loop_
_entity.id
_entity.type
_entity.pdbx_description
1 polymer ?
#
loop_
_entity_poly.entity_id
_entity_poly.type
_entity_poly.pdbx_seq_one_letter_code
_entity_poly.pdbx_strand_id
1 'polypeptide(L)'
;MTNLTGFVTRDGTEVLIGNALVRGYRTLLRTTRALKVYAAADTTSKVLATAPAGDYPVLEIRPGAAKGSDYVRVSSTGLPGGQGWICSRWRTSHYALPYDDPLPGGGVRSGSDGRFTLPVPDGAPAEQVYRLRAGADGHLDGQSVRGYAALPFTVPLPAATNPVAETRLVSLLHHFRGWYYTPKRPGSSARFTPQYPYDIGITVSLETDHPKPPTYDDCCSFVEALLVRGWKDATVPGFSWNLTKHNRSMITDPAHIYSSVEVLEDAGVADHIGGDDPPPPWTVVQGWRDPNNLGKGGHTFLIVDIHAETGRVLTLESNLTYGLNGPGMRMLGGIEEFMGREYLCPTDGYVYDPAVGDPAHGVPPGTSFRAATMWDLVRGNALPPDWVCPGCGTNQMLFVPYCRPPRDWWKHDYLKTWDDIRSYYAGRRLARLRVRDLAWVR
;
A
#
# COMPACT_ATOMS: atom_id res chain seq x y z
N MET A 1 0.40 -28.08 -15.26
CA MET A 1 1.10 -27.06 -14.46
C MET A 1 2.31 -26.49 -15.17
N THR A 2 2.24 -25.22 -15.54
CA THR A 2 3.41 -24.43 -15.95
C THR A 2 4.02 -23.82 -14.69
N ASN A 3 5.33 -23.80 -14.55
CA ASN A 3 5.99 -23.22 -13.37
C ASN A 3 6.64 -21.88 -13.74
N LEU A 4 6.52 -20.88 -12.86
CA LEU A 4 7.34 -19.68 -12.91
C LEU A 4 8.67 -20.01 -12.23
N THR A 5 9.76 -19.92 -12.99
CA THR A 5 11.11 -20.17 -12.48
C THR A 5 11.94 -18.91 -12.55
N GLY A 6 12.97 -18.81 -11.71
CA GLY A 6 13.82 -17.64 -11.73
C GLY A 6 14.74 -17.53 -10.53
N PHE A 7 15.25 -16.33 -10.36
CA PHE A 7 16.27 -15.97 -9.39
C PHE A 7 15.86 -14.73 -8.62
N VAL A 8 16.18 -14.69 -7.34
CA VAL A 8 16.15 -13.48 -6.52
C VAL A 8 17.57 -12.94 -6.42
N THR A 9 17.78 -11.68 -6.78
CA THR A 9 19.11 -11.05 -6.81
C THR A 9 19.13 -9.80 -5.94
N ARG A 10 20.32 -9.35 -5.53
CA ARG A 10 20.50 -8.00 -5.01
C ARG A 10 20.41 -6.99 -6.15
N ASP A 11 19.65 -5.93 -5.93
CA ASP A 11 19.39 -4.90 -6.94
C ASP A 11 20.67 -4.34 -7.56
N GLY A 12 20.66 -4.18 -8.89
CA GLY A 12 21.82 -3.77 -9.68
C GLY A 12 22.98 -4.77 -9.77
N THR A 13 22.83 -6.01 -9.29
CA THR A 13 23.90 -7.02 -9.29
C THR A 13 23.41 -8.42 -9.69
N GLU A 14 24.35 -9.33 -9.95
CA GLU A 14 24.08 -10.76 -10.18
C GLU A 14 24.14 -11.60 -8.88
N VAL A 15 24.34 -10.96 -7.72
CA VAL A 15 24.45 -11.67 -6.43
C VAL A 15 23.09 -12.24 -6.04
N LEU A 16 23.01 -13.56 -5.86
CA LEU A 16 21.78 -14.28 -5.52
C LEU A 16 21.42 -14.14 -4.03
N ILE A 17 20.12 -14.05 -3.74
CA ILE A 17 19.58 -13.95 -2.37
C ILE A 17 18.73 -15.20 -2.07
N GLY A 18 19.19 -16.00 -1.12
CA GLY A 18 18.48 -17.20 -0.68
C GLY A 18 17.37 -16.94 0.32
N ASN A 19 16.48 -17.93 0.51
CA ASN A 19 15.38 -17.93 1.48
C ASN A 19 14.35 -16.79 1.34
N ALA A 20 14.35 -16.10 0.20
CA ALA A 20 13.41 -15.03 -0.11
C ALA A 20 12.01 -15.61 -0.34
N LEU A 21 10.97 -14.97 0.21
CA LEU A 21 9.58 -15.33 -0.07
C LEU A 21 9.18 -14.70 -1.41
N VAL A 22 8.87 -15.54 -2.39
CA VAL A 22 8.48 -15.16 -3.76
C VAL A 22 6.98 -15.39 -3.94
N ARG A 23 6.27 -14.35 -4.35
CA ARG A 23 4.83 -14.39 -4.68
C ARG A 23 4.65 -14.05 -6.15
N GLY A 24 3.78 -14.81 -6.81
CA GLY A 24 3.43 -14.57 -8.21
C GLY A 24 2.07 -13.93 -8.35
N TYR A 25 1.95 -13.14 -9.40
CA TYR A 25 0.74 -12.43 -9.75
C TYR A 25 0.49 -12.63 -11.23
N ARG A 26 -0.73 -13.00 -11.59
CA ARG A 26 -1.19 -13.06 -12.98
C ARG A 26 -1.64 -11.66 -13.40
N THR A 27 -1.24 -11.21 -14.57
CA THR A 27 -1.71 -9.92 -15.08
C THR A 27 -3.08 -10.11 -15.76
N LEU A 28 -4.05 -9.31 -15.35
CA LEU A 28 -5.42 -9.27 -15.88
C LEU A 28 -5.72 -7.87 -16.43
N LEU A 29 -6.55 -7.80 -17.46
CA LEU A 29 -7.12 -6.56 -17.97
C LEU A 29 -8.54 -6.45 -17.45
N ARG A 30 -8.83 -5.42 -16.64
CA ARG A 30 -10.20 -5.11 -16.22
C ARG A 30 -10.87 -4.16 -17.19
N THR A 31 -12.03 -4.54 -17.70
CA THR A 31 -12.93 -3.68 -18.47
C THR A 31 -14.17 -3.37 -17.62
N THR A 32 -14.53 -2.10 -17.46
CA THR A 32 -15.73 -1.69 -16.69
C THR A 32 -16.97 -1.55 -17.58
N ARG A 33 -16.80 -1.71 -18.88
CA ARG A 33 -17.85 -1.65 -19.90
C ARG A 33 -17.47 -2.57 -21.05
N ALA A 34 -18.43 -2.80 -21.93
CA ALA A 34 -18.19 -3.55 -23.15
C ALA A 34 -17.18 -2.82 -24.05
N LEU A 35 -16.13 -3.51 -24.50
CA LEU A 35 -15.09 -2.96 -25.38
C LEU A 35 -14.93 -3.81 -26.64
N LYS A 36 -14.62 -3.15 -27.76
CA LYS A 36 -14.31 -3.83 -29.02
C LYS A 36 -13.01 -4.62 -28.89
N VAL A 37 -13.02 -5.83 -29.44
CA VAL A 37 -11.86 -6.71 -29.55
C VAL A 37 -11.43 -6.74 -31.01
N TYR A 38 -10.15 -6.49 -31.27
CA TYR A 38 -9.55 -6.30 -32.58
C TYR A 38 -8.64 -7.48 -32.94
N ALA A 39 -8.50 -7.73 -34.23
CA ALA A 39 -7.62 -8.77 -34.75
C ALA A 39 -6.13 -8.43 -34.58
N ALA A 40 -5.80 -7.14 -34.55
CA ALA A 40 -4.46 -6.63 -34.31
C ALA A 40 -4.49 -5.47 -33.29
N ALA A 41 -3.32 -5.06 -32.80
CA ALA A 41 -3.12 -3.90 -31.93
C ALA A 41 -3.34 -2.56 -32.68
N ASP A 42 -4.46 -2.44 -33.38
CA ASP A 42 -4.85 -1.30 -34.19
C ASP A 42 -6.39 -1.26 -34.31
N THR A 43 -6.99 -0.14 -33.93
CA THR A 43 -8.43 0.14 -34.05
C THR A 43 -8.95 0.14 -35.48
N THR A 44 -8.09 0.25 -36.49
CA THR A 44 -8.47 0.13 -37.91
C THR A 44 -8.52 -1.34 -38.37
N SER A 45 -8.00 -2.26 -37.57
CA SER A 45 -8.07 -3.69 -37.87
C SER A 45 -9.48 -4.25 -37.67
N LYS A 46 -9.71 -5.46 -38.19
CA LYS A 46 -10.99 -6.16 -38.09
C LYS A 46 -11.43 -6.29 -36.62
N VAL A 47 -12.64 -5.82 -36.32
CA VAL A 47 -13.30 -6.11 -35.05
C VAL A 47 -13.72 -7.57 -35.05
N LEU A 48 -13.19 -8.34 -34.11
CA LEU A 48 -13.50 -9.76 -33.93
C LEU A 48 -14.80 -9.95 -33.14
N ALA A 49 -14.95 -9.19 -32.05
CA ALA A 49 -16.06 -9.31 -31.12
C ALA A 49 -16.18 -8.05 -30.25
N THR A 50 -17.15 -8.07 -29.35
CA THR A 50 -17.24 -7.13 -28.22
C THR A 50 -17.09 -7.93 -26.94
N ALA A 51 -16.05 -7.62 -26.15
CA ALA A 51 -15.84 -8.20 -24.83
C ALA A 51 -16.72 -7.47 -23.81
N PRO A 52 -17.56 -8.15 -23.02
CA PRO A 52 -18.32 -7.50 -21.94
C PRO A 52 -17.42 -6.93 -20.84
N ALA A 53 -18.02 -6.20 -19.89
CA ALA A 53 -17.29 -5.81 -18.67
C ALA A 53 -16.83 -7.06 -17.92
N GLY A 54 -15.59 -7.07 -17.44
CA GLY A 54 -15.01 -8.21 -16.75
C GLY A 54 -13.49 -8.17 -16.69
N ASP A 55 -12.91 -9.28 -16.21
CA ASP A 55 -11.46 -9.47 -16.12
C ASP A 55 -10.99 -10.50 -17.13
N TYR A 56 -9.92 -10.16 -17.84
CA TYR A 56 -9.39 -10.99 -18.91
C TYR A 56 -7.90 -11.26 -18.71
N PRO A 57 -7.43 -12.52 -18.78
CA PRO A 57 -6.01 -12.85 -18.78
C PRO A 57 -5.24 -12.05 -19.84
N VAL A 58 -4.19 -11.35 -19.42
CA VAL A 58 -3.31 -10.62 -20.33
C VAL A 58 -2.29 -11.56 -20.94
N LEU A 59 -2.21 -11.57 -22.26
CA LEU A 59 -1.25 -12.33 -23.05
C LEU A 59 -0.12 -11.43 -23.59
N GLU A 60 -0.38 -10.15 -23.80
CA GLU A 60 0.63 -9.22 -24.32
C GLU A 60 0.22 -7.77 -24.05
N ILE A 61 1.18 -6.88 -23.80
CA ILE A 61 0.95 -5.44 -23.65
C ILE A 61 1.81 -4.71 -24.69
N ARG A 62 1.17 -3.87 -25.51
CA ARG A 62 1.83 -3.02 -26.51
C ARG A 62 1.51 -1.55 -26.21
N PRO A 63 2.38 -0.85 -25.44
CA PRO A 63 2.21 0.57 -25.21
C PRO A 63 2.56 1.37 -26.47
N GLY A 64 1.81 2.44 -26.73
CA GLY A 64 2.09 3.41 -27.79
C GLY A 64 2.01 2.89 -29.23
N ALA A 65 1.48 1.69 -29.47
CA ALA A 65 1.60 0.97 -30.74
C ALA A 65 1.06 1.74 -31.96
N ALA A 66 -0.09 2.41 -31.82
CA ALA A 66 -0.70 3.17 -32.91
C ALA A 66 -1.24 4.51 -32.41
N LYS A 67 -0.74 5.63 -32.94
CA LYS A 67 -1.23 7.00 -32.68
C LYS A 67 -1.31 7.37 -31.18
N GLY A 68 -0.42 6.81 -30.36
CA GLY A 68 -0.41 7.04 -28.90
C GLY A 68 -1.48 6.23 -28.15
N SER A 69 -1.86 5.07 -28.68
CA SER A 69 -2.76 4.12 -28.02
C SER A 69 -1.98 2.95 -27.44
N ASP A 70 -2.47 2.42 -26.32
CA ASP A 70 -1.98 1.17 -25.77
C ASP A 70 -2.98 0.06 -26.09
N TYR A 71 -2.44 -1.10 -26.42
CA TYR A 71 -3.24 -2.30 -26.69
C TYR A 71 -2.80 -3.43 -25.79
N VAL A 72 -3.78 -4.23 -25.38
CA VAL A 72 -3.57 -5.39 -24.53
C VAL A 72 -4.21 -6.58 -25.23
N ARG A 73 -3.41 -7.59 -25.54
CA ARG A 73 -3.92 -8.86 -26.05
C ARG A 73 -4.42 -9.67 -24.87
N VAL A 74 -5.65 -10.15 -24.95
CA VAL A 74 -6.30 -10.88 -23.87
C VAL A 74 -6.80 -12.24 -24.33
N SER A 75 -6.93 -13.18 -23.39
CA SER A 75 -7.60 -14.47 -23.62
C SER A 75 -9.02 -14.48 -23.06
N SER A 76 -9.94 -15.12 -23.78
CA SER A 76 -11.25 -15.50 -23.25
C SER A 76 -11.90 -16.53 -24.18
N THR A 77 -12.55 -17.53 -23.61
CA THR A 77 -13.30 -18.56 -24.34
C THR A 77 -14.47 -17.99 -25.14
N GLY A 78 -14.96 -16.80 -24.76
CA GLY A 78 -16.02 -16.09 -25.49
C GLY A 78 -15.53 -15.30 -26.72
N LEU A 79 -14.23 -15.24 -26.97
CA LEU A 79 -13.66 -14.52 -28.11
C LEU A 79 -13.40 -15.46 -29.29
N PRO A 80 -13.62 -15.01 -30.54
CA PRO A 80 -13.21 -15.76 -31.72
C PRO A 80 -11.72 -16.09 -31.69
N GLY A 81 -11.38 -17.38 -31.77
CA GLY A 81 -9.99 -17.85 -31.65
C GLY A 81 -9.43 -17.83 -30.22
N GLY A 82 -10.27 -17.61 -29.21
CA GLY A 82 -9.89 -17.65 -27.79
C GLY A 82 -9.12 -16.43 -27.28
N GLN A 83 -8.91 -15.42 -28.13
CA GLN A 83 -8.09 -14.25 -27.81
C GLN A 83 -8.37 -13.06 -28.74
N GLY A 84 -7.89 -11.88 -28.35
CA GLY A 84 -7.86 -10.71 -29.24
C GLY A 84 -7.32 -9.46 -28.56
N TRP A 85 -7.21 -8.37 -29.32
CA TRP A 85 -6.62 -7.11 -28.85
C TRP A 85 -7.68 -6.14 -28.36
N ILE A 86 -7.50 -5.56 -27.18
CA ILE A 86 -8.34 -4.48 -26.67
C ILE A 86 -7.49 -3.20 -26.62
N CYS A 87 -8.04 -2.11 -27.17
CA CYS A 87 -7.47 -0.77 -26.96
C CYS A 87 -7.71 -0.38 -25.51
N SER A 88 -6.66 -0.39 -24.69
CA SER A 88 -6.72 -0.11 -23.26
C SER A 88 -6.61 1.38 -22.97
N ARG A 89 -5.87 2.12 -23.81
CA ARG A 89 -5.70 3.57 -23.71
C ARG A 89 -5.71 4.21 -25.08
N TRP A 90 -6.35 5.37 -25.21
CA TRP A 90 -6.18 6.28 -26.34
C TRP A 90 -5.71 7.64 -25.83
N ARG A 91 -4.48 8.04 -26.19
CA ARG A 91 -3.85 9.26 -25.68
C ARG A 91 -3.90 9.30 -24.15
N THR A 92 -4.65 10.23 -23.55
CA THR A 92 -4.77 10.34 -22.09
C THR A 92 -5.95 9.56 -21.50
N SER A 93 -6.86 9.07 -22.34
CA SER A 93 -8.08 8.38 -21.91
C SER A 93 -7.83 6.88 -21.77
N HIS A 94 -7.98 6.36 -20.56
CA HIS A 94 -7.87 4.93 -20.27
C HIS A 94 -9.26 4.29 -20.25
N TYR A 95 -9.42 3.22 -21.02
CA TYR A 95 -10.66 2.43 -21.11
C TYR A 95 -10.59 1.15 -20.29
N ALA A 96 -9.40 0.60 -20.15
CA ALA A 96 -9.10 -0.62 -19.41
C ALA A 96 -7.65 -0.59 -18.95
N LEU A 97 -7.34 -1.22 -17.83
CA LEU A 97 -6.04 -1.11 -17.18
C LEU A 97 -5.53 -2.50 -16.76
N PRO A 98 -4.32 -2.90 -17.17
CA PRO A 98 -3.67 -4.10 -16.65
C PRO A 98 -3.35 -3.98 -15.16
N TYR A 99 -3.92 -4.88 -14.36
CA TYR A 99 -3.58 -5.02 -12.95
C TYR A 99 -3.04 -6.42 -12.67
N ASP A 100 -2.33 -6.56 -11.55
CA ASP A 100 -1.73 -7.83 -11.14
C ASP A 100 -2.60 -8.47 -10.04
N ASP A 101 -3.15 -9.64 -10.32
CA ASP A 101 -3.99 -10.42 -9.41
C ASP A 101 -3.14 -11.54 -8.77
N PRO A 102 -3.12 -11.70 -7.44
CA PRO A 102 -2.30 -12.72 -6.78
C PRO A 102 -2.60 -14.14 -7.26
N LEU A 103 -1.55 -14.94 -7.46
CA LEU A 103 -1.73 -16.39 -7.62
C LEU A 103 -2.16 -17.01 -6.28
N PRO A 104 -3.07 -18.00 -6.29
CA PRO A 104 -3.45 -18.73 -5.09
C PRO A 104 -2.25 -19.52 -4.53
N GLY A 105 -2.16 -19.66 -3.21
CA GLY A 105 -1.13 -20.46 -2.54
C GLY A 105 -0.04 -19.69 -1.78
N GLY A 106 -0.17 -18.37 -1.59
CA GLY A 106 0.62 -17.60 -0.60
C GLY A 106 2.10 -17.31 -0.94
N GLY A 107 2.69 -18.04 -1.89
CA GLY A 107 4.08 -17.88 -2.37
C GLY A 107 4.97 -19.10 -2.11
N VAL A 108 6.21 -19.05 -2.59
CA VAL A 108 7.26 -20.07 -2.37
C VAL A 108 8.52 -19.42 -1.83
N ARG A 109 9.33 -20.14 -1.04
CA ARG A 109 10.68 -19.65 -0.69
C ARG A 109 11.70 -20.04 -1.74
N SER A 110 12.58 -19.12 -2.09
CA SER A 110 13.78 -19.45 -2.87
C SER A 110 14.70 -20.36 -2.07
N GLY A 111 15.44 -21.23 -2.77
CA GLY A 111 16.51 -22.02 -2.18
C GLY A 111 17.64 -21.14 -1.64
N SER A 112 18.62 -21.75 -0.97
CA SER A 112 19.81 -21.03 -0.48
C SER A 112 20.63 -20.41 -1.61
N ASP A 113 20.49 -20.91 -2.84
CA ASP A 113 21.09 -20.39 -4.07
C ASP A 113 20.24 -19.32 -4.76
N GLY A 114 19.16 -18.84 -4.13
CA GLY A 114 18.27 -17.81 -4.65
C GLY A 114 17.38 -18.24 -5.81
N ARG A 115 17.43 -19.51 -6.23
CA ARG A 115 16.53 -20.06 -7.26
C ARG A 115 15.16 -20.35 -6.66
N PHE A 116 14.10 -20.16 -7.44
CA PHE A 116 12.75 -20.55 -7.03
C PHE A 116 11.99 -21.25 -8.16
N THR A 117 10.94 -21.98 -7.78
CA THR A 117 9.95 -22.55 -8.68
C THR A 117 8.59 -22.36 -8.05
N LEU A 118 7.75 -21.54 -8.67
CA LEU A 118 6.40 -21.22 -8.21
C LEU A 118 5.38 -21.84 -9.18
N PRO A 119 4.52 -22.77 -8.74
CA PRO A 119 3.52 -23.36 -9.60
C PRO A 119 2.46 -22.33 -10.04
N VAL A 120 2.09 -22.38 -11.32
CA VAL A 120 0.90 -21.68 -11.83
C VAL A 120 -0.29 -22.65 -11.75
N PRO A 121 -1.46 -22.21 -11.26
CA PRO A 121 -2.68 -23.01 -11.28
C PRO A 121 -3.02 -23.52 -12.67
N ASP A 122 -3.59 -24.73 -12.74
CA ASP A 122 -4.05 -25.29 -14.01
C ASP A 122 -5.16 -24.42 -14.64
N GLY A 123 -5.21 -24.40 -15.97
CA GLY A 123 -6.19 -23.62 -16.74
C GLY A 123 -5.76 -22.18 -17.07
N ALA A 124 -4.60 -21.72 -16.60
CA ALA A 124 -4.02 -20.46 -17.06
C ALA A 124 -3.57 -20.56 -18.54
N PRO A 125 -3.81 -19.53 -19.38
CA PRO A 125 -3.28 -19.50 -20.74
C PRO A 125 -1.75 -19.65 -20.76
N ALA A 126 -1.23 -20.41 -21.72
CA ALA A 126 0.21 -20.68 -21.83
C ALA A 126 1.05 -19.41 -21.97
N GLU A 127 0.52 -18.40 -22.68
CA GLU A 127 1.16 -17.11 -22.91
C GLU A 127 0.77 -16.04 -21.87
N GLN A 128 0.14 -16.42 -20.76
CA GLN A 128 -0.25 -15.44 -19.77
C GLN A 128 0.98 -14.69 -19.22
N VAL A 129 0.80 -13.39 -19.04
CA VAL A 129 1.79 -12.49 -18.46
C VAL A 129 1.70 -12.54 -16.94
N TYR A 130 2.86 -12.63 -16.29
CA TYR A 130 2.99 -12.65 -14.85
C TYR A 130 3.95 -11.56 -14.37
N ARG A 131 3.78 -11.16 -13.12
CA ARG A 131 4.76 -10.41 -12.35
C ARG A 131 5.06 -11.16 -11.07
N LEU A 132 6.32 -11.18 -10.68
CA LEU A 132 6.76 -11.73 -9.40
C LEU A 132 7.15 -10.61 -8.45
N ARG A 133 6.97 -10.88 -7.16
CA ARG A 133 7.52 -10.06 -6.09
C ARG A 133 8.24 -10.95 -5.12
N ALA A 134 9.29 -10.42 -4.51
CA ALA A 134 10.01 -11.14 -3.49
C ALA A 134 10.35 -10.22 -2.33
N GLY A 135 10.39 -10.80 -1.14
CA GLY A 135 10.87 -10.17 0.08
C GLY A 135 11.86 -11.10 0.78
N ALA A 136 12.92 -10.52 1.35
CA ALA A 136 13.94 -11.25 2.10
C ALA A 136 14.37 -10.44 3.33
N ASP A 137 14.90 -11.11 4.34
CA ASP A 137 15.46 -10.42 5.50
C ASP A 137 16.60 -9.49 5.07
N GLY A 138 16.65 -8.29 5.65
CA GLY A 138 17.64 -7.26 5.31
C GLY A 138 17.49 -6.64 3.92
N HIS A 139 16.35 -6.85 3.25
CA HIS A 139 16.07 -6.28 1.94
C HIS A 139 14.65 -5.68 1.89
N LEU A 140 14.46 -4.70 1.01
CA LEU A 140 13.14 -4.19 0.65
C LEU A 140 12.50 -5.09 -0.39
N ASP A 141 11.18 -5.01 -0.48
CA ASP A 141 10.42 -5.73 -1.49
C ASP A 141 10.84 -5.29 -2.89
N GLY A 142 11.13 -6.30 -3.70
CA GLY A 142 11.45 -6.15 -5.11
C GLY A 142 10.34 -6.72 -5.98
N GLN A 143 10.39 -6.32 -7.25
CA GLN A 143 9.45 -6.79 -8.27
C GLN A 143 10.17 -7.12 -9.56
N SER A 144 9.75 -8.18 -10.24
CA SER A 144 10.23 -8.48 -11.57
C SER A 144 9.60 -7.53 -12.59
N VAL A 145 10.24 -7.45 -13.76
CA VAL A 145 9.50 -7.06 -14.99
C VAL A 145 8.38 -8.06 -15.26
N ARG A 146 7.33 -7.60 -15.94
CA ARG A 146 6.29 -8.52 -16.42
C ARG A 146 6.89 -9.46 -17.47
N GLY A 147 6.58 -10.74 -17.37
CA GLY A 147 7.19 -11.77 -18.20
C GLY A 147 6.29 -12.99 -18.36
N TYR A 148 6.79 -13.96 -19.12
CA TYR A 148 6.08 -15.19 -19.44
C TYR A 148 6.66 -16.35 -18.64
N ALA A 149 5.82 -17.33 -18.29
CA ALA A 149 6.26 -18.53 -17.58
C ALA A 149 7.34 -19.34 -18.33
N ALA A 150 7.43 -19.19 -19.66
CA ALA A 150 8.42 -19.85 -20.50
C ALA A 150 9.85 -19.29 -20.33
N LEU A 151 10.02 -18.13 -19.68
CA LEU A 151 11.31 -17.49 -19.46
C LEU A 151 11.61 -17.38 -17.96
N PRO A 152 12.88 -17.49 -17.55
CA PRO A 152 13.26 -17.28 -16.17
C PRO A 152 13.06 -15.81 -15.78
N PHE A 153 12.56 -15.60 -14.57
CA PHE A 153 12.40 -14.27 -13.98
C PHE A 153 13.63 -13.88 -13.14
N THR A 154 13.90 -12.59 -13.09
CA THR A 154 14.81 -11.99 -12.10
C THR A 154 14.00 -11.06 -11.21
N VAL A 155 14.12 -11.23 -9.90
CA VAL A 155 13.49 -10.35 -8.91
C VAL A 155 14.59 -9.64 -8.12
N PRO A 156 14.93 -8.39 -8.49
CA PRO A 156 15.95 -7.61 -7.78
C PRO A 156 15.39 -7.07 -6.47
N LEU A 157 16.10 -7.31 -5.36
CA LEU A 157 15.78 -6.77 -4.04
C LEU A 157 16.78 -5.68 -3.64
N PRO A 158 16.31 -4.44 -3.39
CA PRO A 158 17.15 -3.41 -2.80
C PRO A 158 17.57 -3.83 -1.38
N ALA A 159 18.82 -3.59 -1.01
CA ALA A 159 19.27 -3.80 0.36
C ALA A 159 18.59 -2.78 1.30
N ALA A 160 18.23 -3.21 2.51
CA ALA A 160 17.80 -2.33 3.58
C ALA A 160 18.44 -2.75 4.90
N THR A 161 19.04 -1.79 5.57
CA THR A 161 19.44 -2.01 6.96
C THR A 161 18.19 -1.83 7.83
N ASN A 162 17.89 -2.84 8.66
CA ASN A 162 16.86 -2.72 9.70
C ASN A 162 15.41 -2.44 9.22
N PRO A 163 14.86 -3.17 8.23
CA PRO A 163 13.50 -2.94 7.76
C PRO A 163 12.43 -3.48 8.73
N VAL A 164 11.27 -2.83 8.77
CA VAL A 164 10.06 -3.34 9.47
C VAL A 164 9.01 -3.81 8.47
N ALA A 165 8.17 -4.77 8.87
CA ALA A 165 7.08 -5.25 8.03
C ALA A 165 5.97 -4.18 7.89
N GLU A 166 5.38 -4.05 6.71
CA GLU A 166 4.29 -3.10 6.44
C GLU A 166 3.08 -3.34 7.36
N THR A 167 2.76 -4.61 7.60
CA THR A 167 1.69 -5.03 8.52
C THR A 167 1.86 -4.44 9.91
N ARG A 168 3.10 -4.16 10.35
CA ARG A 168 3.36 -3.46 11.61
C ARG A 168 2.82 -2.03 11.57
N LEU A 169 3.20 -1.25 10.56
CA LEU A 169 2.76 0.13 10.42
C LEU A 169 1.23 0.19 10.25
N VAL A 170 0.67 -0.68 9.43
CA VAL A 170 -0.79 -0.77 9.24
C VAL A 170 -1.49 -1.15 10.53
N SER A 171 -0.94 -2.10 11.30
CA SER A 171 -1.51 -2.46 12.58
C SER A 171 -1.56 -1.24 13.49
N LEU A 172 -0.48 -0.46 13.62
CA LEU A 172 -0.41 0.71 14.52
C LEU A 172 -1.47 1.79 14.24
N LEU A 173 -2.10 1.79 13.07
CA LEU A 173 -3.20 2.70 12.75
C LEU A 173 -4.37 2.58 13.73
N HIS A 174 -4.63 1.40 14.30
CA HIS A 174 -5.72 1.21 15.27
C HIS A 174 -5.56 2.05 16.54
N HIS A 175 -4.34 2.41 16.92
CA HIS A 175 -4.10 3.27 18.08
C HIS A 175 -4.60 4.70 17.85
N PHE A 176 -4.77 5.12 16.60
CA PHE A 176 -5.25 6.45 16.27
C PHE A 176 -6.78 6.50 16.08
N ARG A 177 -7.50 5.41 16.36
CA ARG A 177 -8.96 5.39 16.23
C ARG A 177 -9.62 6.43 17.14
N GLY A 178 -10.62 7.12 16.62
CA GLY A 178 -11.39 8.12 17.37
C GLY A 178 -10.60 9.40 17.62
N TRP A 179 -9.44 9.57 17.01
CA TRP A 179 -8.70 10.81 16.97
C TRP A 179 -9.59 11.93 16.39
N TYR A 180 -9.52 13.16 16.92
CA TYR A 180 -10.20 14.32 16.33
C TYR A 180 -9.48 15.65 16.61
N TYR A 181 -9.76 16.68 15.80
CA TYR A 181 -9.35 18.06 16.04
C TYR A 181 -10.42 18.78 16.86
N THR A 182 -10.04 19.46 17.95
CA THR A 182 -10.86 20.49 18.61
C THR A 182 -10.46 21.90 18.16
N PRO A 183 -11.35 22.90 18.30
CA PRO A 183 -10.97 24.30 18.15
C PRO A 183 -9.79 24.69 19.02
N LYS A 184 -9.07 25.73 18.59
CA LYS A 184 -7.93 26.35 19.28
C LYS A 184 -8.15 26.50 20.80
N ARG A 185 -7.21 25.99 21.61
CA ARG A 185 -7.15 26.28 23.05
C ARG A 185 -6.76 27.75 23.31
N PRO A 186 -7.29 28.40 24.37
CA PRO A 186 -6.82 29.71 24.80
C PRO A 186 -5.30 29.72 25.01
N GLY A 187 -4.59 30.70 24.44
CA GLY A 187 -3.13 30.83 24.54
C GLY A 187 -2.29 30.02 23.54
N SER A 188 -2.89 29.12 22.74
CA SER A 188 -2.15 28.36 21.71
C SER A 188 -1.86 29.20 20.45
N SER A 189 -0.82 28.86 19.68
CA SER A 189 -0.60 29.40 18.32
C SER A 189 -1.31 28.57 17.24
N ALA A 190 -1.74 27.34 17.56
CA ALA A 190 -2.38 26.43 16.62
C ALA A 190 -3.84 26.80 16.33
N ARG A 191 -4.32 26.56 15.10
CA ARG A 191 -5.75 26.76 14.74
C ARG A 191 -6.65 25.68 15.33
N PHE A 192 -6.12 24.48 15.50
CA PHE A 192 -6.82 23.30 16.01
C PHE A 192 -5.90 22.54 16.96
N THR A 193 -6.47 21.81 17.91
CA THR A 193 -5.72 20.98 18.86
C THR A 193 -6.09 19.52 18.64
N PRO A 194 -5.12 18.61 18.43
CA PRO A 194 -5.39 17.19 18.28
C PRO A 194 -5.87 16.58 19.60
N GLN A 195 -6.78 15.63 19.52
CA GLN A 195 -7.41 14.98 20.66
C GLN A 195 -7.48 13.49 20.42
N TYR A 196 -7.18 12.74 21.47
CA TYR A 196 -7.40 11.30 21.52
C TYR A 196 -8.50 11.04 22.56
N PRO A 197 -9.44 10.12 22.31
CA PRO A 197 -10.49 9.80 23.26
C PRO A 197 -9.99 8.90 24.40
N TYR A 198 -8.75 8.44 24.34
CA TYR A 198 -8.07 7.60 25.33
C TYR A 198 -6.54 7.79 25.26
N ASP A 199 -5.80 7.31 26.28
CA ASP A 199 -4.34 7.19 26.20
C ASP A 199 -3.98 6.11 25.16
N ILE A 200 -3.29 6.54 24.11
CA ILE A 200 -2.93 5.69 22.97
C ILE A 200 -1.62 4.92 23.19
N GLY A 201 -0.89 5.18 24.29
CA GLY A 201 0.42 4.58 24.55
C GLY A 201 1.46 4.90 23.45
N ILE A 202 1.20 5.94 22.64
CA ILE A 202 2.12 6.52 21.64
C ILE A 202 2.74 7.81 22.17
N THR A 203 2.43 8.22 23.41
CA THR A 203 3.28 9.16 24.15
C THR A 203 4.69 8.63 24.01
N VAL A 204 5.55 9.37 23.29
CA VAL A 204 6.92 8.94 23.10
C VAL A 204 7.54 9.13 24.48
N SER A 205 7.51 8.09 25.32
CA SER A 205 8.31 8.06 26.55
C SER A 205 9.76 8.03 26.11
N LEU A 206 10.28 9.23 25.90
CA LEU A 206 11.68 9.54 25.76
C LEU A 206 12.24 9.24 27.15
N GLU A 207 12.99 8.15 27.30
CA GLU A 207 13.60 7.68 28.57
C GLU A 207 12.63 7.30 29.71
N THR A 208 13.14 6.53 30.68
CA THR A 208 12.36 5.81 31.71
C THR A 208 11.85 6.69 32.86
N ASP A 209 12.32 7.93 32.95
CA ASP A 209 12.10 8.88 34.04
C ASP A 209 11.27 10.11 33.65
N HIS A 210 10.75 10.15 32.42
CA HIS A 210 9.92 11.26 31.97
C HIS A 210 8.47 11.18 32.48
N PRO A 211 7.92 12.26 33.06
CA PRO A 211 6.55 12.30 33.55
C PRO A 211 5.56 12.21 32.39
N LYS A 212 4.62 11.26 32.49
CA LYS A 212 3.51 11.12 31.53
C LYS A 212 2.53 12.28 31.70
N PRO A 213 2.25 13.08 30.67
CA PRO A 213 1.20 14.08 30.75
C PRO A 213 -0.16 13.39 31.00
N PRO A 214 -1.01 13.93 31.91
CA PRO A 214 -2.26 13.26 32.33
C PRO A 214 -3.30 13.11 31.21
N THR A 215 -3.12 13.85 30.12
CA THR A 215 -3.89 13.82 28.88
C THR A 215 -3.07 14.63 27.88
N TYR A 216 -3.00 14.18 26.63
CA TYR A 216 -2.32 14.83 25.48
C TYR A 216 -0.81 14.64 25.44
N ASP A 217 -0.36 14.03 24.35
CA ASP A 217 0.98 14.26 23.85
C ASP A 217 0.90 14.96 22.50
N ASP A 218 1.52 16.14 22.49
CA ASP A 218 1.63 17.09 21.39
C ASP A 218 2.74 16.70 20.41
N CYS A 219 2.98 15.40 20.21
CA CYS A 219 4.03 14.95 19.29
C CYS A 219 3.61 15.30 17.85
N CYS A 220 4.38 16.18 17.20
CA CYS A 220 4.06 16.73 15.89
C CYS A 220 3.78 15.63 14.85
N SER A 221 2.60 15.71 14.26
CA SER A 221 2.10 14.84 13.19
C SER A 221 1.95 13.36 13.55
N PHE A 222 0.79 12.82 13.19
CA PHE A 222 0.52 11.38 13.18
C PHE A 222 1.65 10.56 12.52
N VAL A 223 2.33 11.14 11.52
CA VAL A 223 3.43 10.50 10.80
C VAL A 223 4.58 10.17 11.74
N GLU A 224 5.04 11.12 12.55
CA GLU A 224 6.14 10.85 13.49
C GLU A 224 5.77 9.75 14.49
N ALA A 225 4.60 9.88 15.11
CA ALA A 225 4.07 8.92 16.07
C ALA A 225 4.04 7.49 15.49
N LEU A 226 3.55 7.36 14.25
CA LEU A 226 3.49 6.08 13.54
C LEU A 226 4.90 5.52 13.27
N LEU A 227 5.81 6.35 12.76
CA LEU A 227 7.13 5.90 12.32
C LEU A 227 8.06 5.57 13.47
N VAL A 228 8.11 6.41 14.51
CA VAL A 228 8.95 6.15 15.69
C VAL A 228 8.51 4.87 16.38
N ARG A 229 7.20 4.69 16.59
CA ARG A 229 6.66 3.48 17.23
C ARG A 229 6.81 2.23 16.35
N GLY A 230 6.73 2.39 15.04
CA GLY A 230 6.96 1.33 14.06
C GLY A 230 8.30 0.63 14.26
N TRP A 231 9.37 1.40 14.55
CA TRP A 231 10.72 0.89 14.77
C TRP A 231 11.05 0.63 16.24
N LYS A 232 10.62 1.50 17.17
CA LYS A 232 10.91 1.37 18.61
C LYS A 232 10.38 0.06 19.17
N ASP A 233 9.09 -0.21 18.97
CA ASP A 233 8.43 -1.39 19.54
C ASP A 233 8.87 -2.68 18.85
N ALA A 234 9.35 -2.59 17.60
CA ALA A 234 9.93 -3.73 16.89
C ALA A 234 11.35 -4.07 17.38
N THR A 235 11.89 -3.33 18.37
CA THR A 235 13.22 -3.54 18.96
C THR A 235 14.31 -3.60 17.89
N VAL A 236 14.17 -2.77 16.87
CA VAL A 236 15.04 -2.79 15.70
C VAL A 236 16.49 -2.51 16.14
N PRO A 237 17.44 -3.42 15.88
CA PRO A 237 18.81 -3.24 16.34
C PRO A 237 19.44 -1.92 15.85
N GLY A 238 20.01 -1.14 16.76
CA GLY A 238 20.64 0.15 16.43
C GLY A 238 19.67 1.31 16.23
N PHE A 239 18.35 1.10 16.30
CA PHE A 239 17.39 2.20 16.33
C PHE A 239 17.49 2.95 17.66
N SER A 240 17.60 4.28 17.60
CA SER A 240 17.54 5.15 18.78
C SER A 240 16.73 6.40 18.51
N TRP A 241 15.86 6.75 19.45
CA TRP A 241 15.04 7.96 19.42
C TRP A 241 15.12 8.68 20.76
N ASN A 242 15.50 9.95 20.76
CA ASN A 242 15.71 10.77 21.95
C ASN A 242 15.09 12.16 21.79
N LEU A 243 15.09 12.95 22.87
CA LEU A 243 14.48 14.28 22.89
C LEU A 243 15.11 15.24 21.86
N THR A 244 16.42 15.13 21.62
CA THR A 244 17.10 15.94 20.59
C THR A 244 16.55 15.66 19.19
N LYS A 245 16.38 14.38 18.82
CA LYS A 245 15.80 13.96 17.54
C LYS A 245 14.33 14.37 17.43
N HIS A 246 13.56 14.20 18.51
CA HIS A 246 12.17 14.64 18.58
C HIS A 246 12.05 16.16 18.33
N ASN A 247 12.78 16.99 19.08
CA ASN A 247 12.75 18.44 18.93
C ASN A 247 13.17 18.89 17.53
N ARG A 248 14.20 18.24 16.94
CA ARG A 248 14.56 18.47 15.54
C ARG A 248 13.37 18.17 14.62
N SER A 249 12.70 17.03 14.79
CA SER A 249 11.51 16.67 13.99
C SER A 249 10.38 17.69 14.08
N MET A 250 10.26 18.43 15.19
CA MET A 250 9.32 19.54 15.35
C MET A 250 9.69 20.82 14.56
N ILE A 251 10.77 20.81 13.77
CA ILE A 251 11.26 21.95 12.99
C ILE A 251 11.51 23.18 13.89
N THR A 252 12.15 22.97 15.05
CA THR A 252 12.50 24.06 15.97
C THR A 252 13.62 24.97 15.45
N ASP A 253 14.37 24.50 14.45
CA ASP A 253 15.43 25.26 13.80
C ASP A 253 15.02 25.62 12.36
N PRO A 254 14.84 26.92 12.03
CA PRO A 254 14.47 27.36 10.68
C PRO A 254 15.56 27.12 9.63
N ALA A 255 16.79 26.76 10.01
CA ALA A 255 17.80 26.28 9.06
C ALA A 255 17.54 24.84 8.58
N HIS A 256 16.81 24.05 9.36
CA HIS A 256 16.50 22.64 9.10
C HIS A 256 15.01 22.44 8.81
N ILE A 257 14.53 23.10 7.75
CA ILE A 257 13.10 23.11 7.37
C ILE A 257 12.58 21.73 6.94
N TYR A 258 13.46 20.77 6.65
CA TYR A 258 13.12 19.38 6.30
C TYR A 258 13.45 18.37 7.41
N SER A 259 13.70 18.86 8.62
CA SER A 259 14.16 18.07 9.77
C SER A 259 13.31 16.83 10.09
N SER A 260 12.00 16.87 9.86
CA SER A 260 11.11 15.71 10.03
C SER A 260 11.48 14.52 9.13
N VAL A 261 12.07 14.76 7.96
CA VAL A 261 12.61 13.71 7.06
C VAL A 261 14.07 13.42 7.38
N GLU A 262 14.89 14.46 7.61
CA GLU A 262 16.32 14.30 7.91
C GLU A 262 16.56 13.46 9.16
N VAL A 263 15.76 13.64 10.21
CA VAL A 263 15.88 12.86 11.44
C VAL A 263 15.55 11.37 11.22
N LEU A 264 14.65 11.05 10.28
CA LEU A 264 14.33 9.66 9.93
C LEU A 264 15.45 9.00 9.14
N GLU A 265 16.12 9.77 8.27
CA GLU A 265 17.34 9.35 7.57
C GLU A 265 18.48 9.10 8.60
N ASP A 266 18.74 10.06 9.49
CA ASP A 266 19.73 9.97 10.57
C ASP A 266 19.46 8.77 11.51
N ALA A 267 18.19 8.42 11.73
CA ALA A 267 17.78 7.31 12.60
C ALA A 267 17.80 5.94 11.89
N GLY A 268 18.13 5.88 10.60
CA GLY A 268 18.11 4.64 9.82
C GLY A 268 16.71 4.06 9.59
N VAL A 269 15.68 4.92 9.68
CA VAL A 269 14.28 4.56 9.41
C VAL A 269 13.97 4.68 7.93
N ALA A 270 14.61 5.64 7.25
CA ALA A 270 14.35 5.96 5.86
C ALA A 270 15.64 6.18 5.05
N ASP A 271 15.58 5.91 3.75
CA ASP A 271 16.64 6.17 2.79
C ASP A 271 16.28 7.38 1.93
N HIS A 272 17.24 8.30 1.75
CA HIS A 272 17.03 9.51 0.97
C HIS A 272 16.55 9.21 -0.47
N ILE A 273 15.53 9.93 -0.92
CA ILE A 273 15.09 9.92 -2.32
C ILE A 273 15.42 11.27 -2.94
N GLY A 274 16.31 11.25 -3.94
CA GLY A 274 16.58 12.40 -4.80
C GLY A 274 15.73 12.40 -6.08
N GLY A 275 15.73 13.53 -6.76
CA GLY A 275 15.09 13.68 -8.07
C GLY A 275 13.58 13.97 -8.02
N ASP A 276 12.98 13.96 -9.20
CA ASP A 276 11.58 14.36 -9.43
C ASP A 276 10.70 13.20 -9.91
N ASP A 277 11.26 12.01 -10.05
CA ASP A 277 10.52 10.81 -10.40
C ASP A 277 9.50 10.45 -9.31
N PRO A 278 8.38 9.77 -9.66
CA PRO A 278 7.43 9.29 -8.68
C PRO A 278 8.13 8.42 -7.61
N PRO A 279 8.02 8.76 -6.33
CA PRO A 279 8.73 8.03 -5.29
C PRO A 279 8.14 6.63 -5.10
N PRO A 280 8.94 5.67 -4.62
CA PRO A 280 8.43 4.35 -4.28
C PRO A 280 7.37 4.41 -3.16
N PRO A 281 6.52 3.39 -3.04
CA PRO A 281 5.60 3.20 -1.92
C PRO A 281 6.28 3.36 -0.55
N TRP A 282 5.51 3.85 0.42
CA TRP A 282 5.96 4.22 1.77
C TRP A 282 7.08 5.26 1.79
N THR A 283 6.88 6.35 1.07
CA THR A 283 7.78 7.51 1.11
C THR A 283 7.25 8.58 2.03
N VAL A 284 8.06 9.02 3.00
CA VAL A 284 7.76 10.19 3.81
C VAL A 284 8.15 11.45 3.04
N VAL A 285 7.28 12.46 3.13
CA VAL A 285 7.48 13.75 2.48
C VAL A 285 7.33 14.86 3.51
N GLN A 286 8.34 15.72 3.63
CA GLN A 286 8.19 17.05 4.22
C GLN A 286 8.10 18.06 3.10
N GLY A 287 6.92 18.61 2.89
CA GLY A 287 6.62 19.57 1.83
C GLY A 287 6.36 20.98 2.36
N TRP A 288 6.77 21.98 1.61
CA TRP A 288 6.52 23.41 1.80
C TRP A 288 6.04 24.03 0.49
N ARG A 289 4.94 24.79 0.53
CA ARG A 289 4.50 25.55 -0.65
C ARG A 289 5.49 26.66 -1.00
N ASP A 290 6.05 27.30 0.02
CA ASP A 290 7.07 28.34 -0.09
C ASP A 290 8.16 28.06 0.95
N PRO A 291 9.33 27.51 0.55
CA PRO A 291 10.41 27.21 1.49
C PRO A 291 11.04 28.47 2.10
N ASN A 292 10.82 29.66 1.52
CA ASN A 292 11.27 30.93 2.07
C ASN A 292 10.25 31.53 3.07
N ASN A 293 9.07 30.92 3.21
CA ASN A 293 8.03 31.37 4.13
C ASN A 293 7.38 30.18 4.85
N LEU A 294 8.00 29.77 5.95
CA LEU A 294 7.54 28.65 6.78
C LEU A 294 6.16 28.89 7.43
N GLY A 295 5.59 30.09 7.34
CA GLY A 295 4.21 30.36 7.74
C GLY A 295 3.14 29.92 6.72
N LYS A 296 3.54 29.54 5.49
CA LYS A 296 2.62 29.32 4.35
C LYS A 296 2.51 27.86 3.89
N GLY A 297 2.22 26.94 4.81
CA GLY A 297 1.68 25.62 4.45
C GLY A 297 2.73 24.51 4.31
N GLY A 298 3.55 24.32 5.33
CA GLY A 298 4.35 23.11 5.51
C GLY A 298 3.49 21.92 5.93
N HIS A 299 3.83 20.73 5.46
CA HIS A 299 3.12 19.50 5.82
C HIS A 299 4.00 18.25 5.70
N THR A 300 3.93 17.38 6.71
CA THR A 300 4.53 16.04 6.70
C THR A 300 3.45 15.01 6.40
N PHE A 301 3.67 14.16 5.41
CA PHE A 301 2.72 13.10 5.02
C PHE A 301 3.43 11.88 4.44
N LEU A 302 2.72 10.76 4.36
CA LEU A 302 3.20 9.53 3.75
C LEU A 302 2.56 9.32 2.38
N ILE A 303 3.38 9.03 1.39
CA ILE A 303 2.96 8.43 0.12
C ILE A 303 2.99 6.92 0.31
N VAL A 304 1.82 6.31 0.48
CA VAL A 304 1.71 4.87 0.72
C VAL A 304 1.82 4.09 -0.58
N ASP A 305 1.22 4.60 -1.66
CA ASP A 305 1.31 3.99 -2.98
C ASP A 305 1.15 5.03 -4.09
N ILE A 306 1.64 4.69 -5.29
CA ILE A 306 1.39 5.47 -6.51
C ILE A 306 0.87 4.51 -7.56
N HIS A 307 -0.31 4.80 -8.08
CA HIS A 307 -0.90 4.00 -9.13
C HIS A 307 -0.16 4.26 -10.44
N ALA A 308 0.56 3.24 -10.91
CA ALA A 308 1.54 3.37 -12.00
C ALA A 308 0.99 4.00 -13.29
N GLU A 309 -0.29 3.80 -13.60
CA GLU A 309 -0.86 4.23 -14.89
C GLU A 309 -1.54 5.60 -14.81
N THR A 310 -2.12 5.94 -13.65
CA THR A 310 -2.81 7.23 -13.47
C THR A 310 -1.92 8.27 -12.82
N GLY A 311 -0.77 7.86 -12.27
CA GLY A 311 0.12 8.70 -11.46
C GLY A 311 -0.50 9.19 -10.17
N ARG A 312 -1.73 8.74 -9.83
CA ARG A 312 -2.44 9.14 -8.62
C ARG A 312 -1.74 8.60 -7.40
N VAL A 313 -1.70 9.41 -6.36
CA VAL A 313 -0.94 9.17 -5.15
C VAL A 313 -1.92 8.88 -4.02
N LEU A 314 -1.71 7.75 -3.36
CA LEU A 314 -2.40 7.42 -2.12
C LEU A 314 -1.62 8.03 -0.96
N THR A 315 -2.17 9.08 -0.36
CA THR A 315 -1.54 9.81 0.73
C THR A 315 -2.18 9.45 2.07
N LEU A 316 -1.36 8.98 3.02
CA LEU A 316 -1.76 8.77 4.41
C LEU A 316 -1.23 9.92 5.26
N GLU A 317 -2.13 10.63 5.93
CA GLU A 317 -1.82 11.85 6.67
C GLU A 317 -2.88 12.15 7.74
N SER A 318 -2.70 13.22 8.48
CA SER A 318 -3.75 13.83 9.31
C SER A 318 -3.82 15.32 8.99
N ASN A 319 -4.86 15.75 8.27
CA ASN A 319 -4.96 17.14 7.82
C ASN A 319 -6.41 17.61 7.59
N LEU A 320 -6.90 18.47 8.49
CA LEU A 320 -8.23 19.06 8.41
C LEU A 320 -8.46 19.89 7.14
N THR A 321 -7.40 20.47 6.56
CA THR A 321 -7.51 21.24 5.30
C THR A 321 -7.95 20.35 4.13
N TYR A 322 -7.65 19.05 4.19
CA TYR A 322 -8.06 18.05 3.20
C TYR A 322 -9.26 17.22 3.66
N GLY A 323 -10.07 17.76 4.57
CA GLY A 323 -11.32 17.15 5.04
C GLY A 323 -11.13 16.00 6.03
N LEU A 324 -9.91 15.79 6.53
CA LEU A 324 -9.63 14.75 7.52
C LEU A 324 -9.76 15.28 8.94
N ASN A 325 -10.63 14.68 9.73
CA ASN A 325 -10.67 14.90 11.18
C ASN A 325 -9.80 13.86 11.91
N GLY A 326 -8.57 13.64 11.43
CA GLY A 326 -7.61 12.69 11.97
C GLY A 326 -6.81 11.94 10.93
N PRO A 327 -6.06 10.91 11.34
CA PRO A 327 -5.32 10.08 10.40
C PRO A 327 -6.27 9.46 9.40
N GLY A 328 -5.84 9.42 8.15
CA GLY A 328 -6.67 8.92 7.08
C GLY A 328 -6.00 9.05 5.72
N MET A 329 -6.71 8.55 4.73
CA MET A 329 -6.31 8.67 3.35
C MET A 329 -6.84 10.01 2.81
N ARG A 330 -5.93 10.89 2.38
CA ARG A 330 -6.28 12.22 1.84
C ARG A 330 -7.39 12.09 0.79
N MET A 331 -8.48 12.83 0.99
CA MET A 331 -9.70 12.81 0.16
C MET A 331 -10.48 11.49 0.10
N LEU A 332 -10.02 10.40 0.70
CA LEU A 332 -10.74 9.11 0.72
C LEU A 332 -11.41 8.82 2.07
N GLY A 333 -10.95 9.44 3.16
CA GLY A 333 -11.60 9.31 4.46
C GLY A 333 -10.65 9.05 5.62
N GLY A 334 -11.20 9.11 6.84
CA GLY A 334 -10.48 8.77 8.07
C GLY A 334 -10.15 7.28 8.14
N ILE A 335 -9.19 6.90 8.99
CA ILE A 335 -8.86 5.49 9.21
C ILE A 335 -10.07 4.67 9.67
N GLU A 336 -11.06 5.24 10.35
CA GLU A 336 -12.32 4.58 10.73
C GLU A 336 -13.12 4.09 9.52
N GLU A 337 -12.98 4.75 8.37
CA GLU A 337 -13.63 4.30 7.15
C GLU A 337 -13.01 3.02 6.61
N PHE A 338 -11.76 2.74 6.96
CA PHE A 338 -11.03 1.58 6.45
C PHE A 338 -10.80 0.52 7.54
N MET A 339 -10.80 0.89 8.81
CA MET A 339 -10.63 0.00 9.96
C MET A 339 -11.95 -0.66 10.36
N GLY A 340 -11.93 -2.00 10.45
CA GLY A 340 -13.07 -2.77 10.97
C GLY A 340 -14.22 -2.94 9.98
N ARG A 341 -14.01 -2.56 8.70
CA ARG A 341 -14.88 -3.03 7.62
C ARG A 341 -14.61 -4.47 7.29
N GLU A 342 -13.36 -4.93 7.36
CA GLU A 342 -12.97 -6.31 7.13
C GLU A 342 -12.20 -6.83 8.37
N TYR A 343 -12.00 -8.14 8.48
CA TYR A 343 -11.34 -8.77 9.64
C TYR A 343 -10.33 -9.82 9.20
N LEU A 344 -9.09 -9.72 9.67
CA LEU A 344 -8.00 -10.60 9.29
C LEU A 344 -7.79 -11.69 10.35
N CYS A 345 -7.72 -12.94 9.90
CA CYS A 345 -7.23 -14.04 10.70
C CYS A 345 -5.70 -13.90 10.84
N PRO A 346 -5.18 -13.79 12.08
CA PRO A 346 -3.74 -13.62 12.29
C PRO A 346 -2.93 -14.89 11.98
N THR A 347 -3.60 -16.05 11.86
CA THR A 347 -2.95 -17.35 11.72
C THR A 347 -2.62 -17.67 10.26
N ASP A 348 -3.58 -17.50 9.35
CA ASP A 348 -3.44 -17.87 7.94
C ASP A 348 -3.62 -16.69 6.97
N GLY A 349 -4.00 -15.51 7.47
CA GLY A 349 -4.22 -14.32 6.66
C GLY A 349 -5.57 -14.28 5.94
N TYR A 350 -6.52 -15.17 6.25
CA TYR A 350 -7.89 -15.08 5.72
C TYR A 350 -8.54 -13.75 6.11
N VAL A 351 -9.17 -13.06 5.17
CA VAL A 351 -9.90 -11.81 5.41
C VAL A 351 -11.40 -12.07 5.30
N TYR A 352 -12.11 -11.86 6.39
CA TYR A 352 -13.57 -11.81 6.41
C TYR A 352 -14.05 -10.41 6.00
N ASP A 353 -14.78 -10.33 4.89
CA ASP A 353 -15.49 -9.13 4.47
C ASP A 353 -16.99 -9.29 4.77
N PRO A 354 -17.56 -8.55 5.74
CA PRO A 354 -18.99 -8.50 6.02
C PRO A 354 -19.85 -8.24 4.79
N ALA A 355 -19.38 -7.47 3.78
CA ALA A 355 -20.15 -7.24 2.56
C ALA A 355 -20.31 -8.51 1.71
N VAL A 356 -19.35 -9.44 1.82
CA VAL A 356 -19.36 -10.75 1.15
C VAL A 356 -19.97 -11.84 2.03
N GLY A 357 -19.73 -11.77 3.35
CA GLY A 357 -20.04 -12.83 4.29
C GLY A 357 -19.15 -14.07 4.08
N ASP A 358 -19.64 -15.22 4.49
CA ASP A 358 -19.04 -16.53 4.22
C ASP A 358 -20.15 -17.56 3.83
N PRO A 359 -20.73 -17.43 2.62
CA PRO A 359 -21.91 -18.21 2.24
C PRO A 359 -21.67 -19.72 2.19
N ALA A 360 -20.43 -20.14 1.92
CA ALA A 360 -20.03 -21.55 1.91
C ALA A 360 -20.18 -22.21 3.30
N HIS A 361 -20.12 -21.41 4.37
CA HIS A 361 -20.26 -21.85 5.76
C HIS A 361 -21.49 -21.25 6.43
N GLY A 362 -22.51 -20.87 5.63
CA GLY A 362 -23.82 -20.44 6.15
C GLY A 362 -23.88 -19.00 6.67
N VAL A 363 -22.87 -18.17 6.39
CA VAL A 363 -22.85 -16.75 6.76
C VAL A 363 -23.21 -15.90 5.54
N PRO A 364 -24.40 -15.29 5.49
CA PRO A 364 -24.81 -14.53 4.31
C PRO A 364 -24.04 -13.20 4.15
N PRO A 365 -24.00 -12.62 2.94
CA PRO A 365 -23.52 -11.26 2.71
C PRO A 365 -24.25 -10.24 3.61
N GLY A 366 -23.52 -9.26 4.12
CA GLY A 366 -24.01 -8.24 5.06
C GLY A 366 -23.90 -8.64 6.54
N THR A 367 -23.42 -9.85 6.87
CA THR A 367 -23.29 -10.30 8.27
C THR A 367 -22.14 -9.58 8.98
N SER A 368 -22.44 -8.84 10.05
CA SER A 368 -21.44 -8.10 10.83
C SER A 368 -20.59 -9.01 11.73
N PHE A 369 -19.33 -8.63 11.94
CA PHE A 369 -18.32 -9.36 12.74
C PHE A 369 -17.89 -8.52 13.95
N ARG A 370 -17.70 -9.15 15.12
CA ARG A 370 -17.05 -8.54 16.29
C ARG A 370 -15.78 -9.30 16.67
N ALA A 371 -14.61 -8.68 16.48
CA ALA A 371 -13.38 -9.14 17.11
C ALA A 371 -13.47 -8.86 18.62
N ALA A 372 -13.26 -9.89 19.45
CA ALA A 372 -13.40 -9.78 20.90
C ALA A 372 -12.29 -8.96 21.57
N THR A 373 -11.24 -8.60 20.83
CA THR A 373 -10.00 -8.01 21.35
C THR A 373 -9.99 -6.47 21.43
N MET A 374 -11.08 -5.77 21.06
CA MET A 374 -11.12 -4.30 21.15
C MET A 374 -12.39 -3.77 21.81
N TRP A 375 -12.17 -2.90 22.79
CA TRP A 375 -13.12 -2.32 23.75
C TRP A 375 -14.06 -1.25 23.13
N ASP A 376 -14.55 -1.45 21.90
CA ASP A 376 -15.34 -0.42 21.22
C ASP A 376 -16.84 -0.73 21.11
N LEU A 377 -17.63 0.33 21.34
CA LEU A 377 -19.06 0.40 21.61
C LEU A 377 -19.89 0.61 20.32
N VAL A 378 -19.52 -0.03 19.20
CA VAL A 378 -20.23 0.11 17.91
C VAL A 378 -20.66 -1.24 17.32
N ARG A 379 -21.99 -1.41 17.25
CA ARG A 379 -22.87 -2.28 16.42
C ARG A 379 -22.50 -3.77 16.23
N GLY A 380 -23.12 -4.62 17.08
CA GLY A 380 -23.60 -5.99 16.82
C GLY A 380 -22.69 -7.03 16.14
N ASN A 381 -22.36 -8.13 16.84
CA ASN A 381 -21.85 -9.35 16.20
C ASN A 381 -23.03 -10.16 15.65
N ALA A 382 -23.04 -10.50 14.36
CA ALA A 382 -24.06 -11.36 13.76
C ALA A 382 -23.50 -12.71 13.31
N LEU A 383 -22.20 -12.96 13.49
CA LEU A 383 -21.61 -14.26 13.21
C LEU A 383 -22.06 -15.33 14.20
N PRO A 384 -22.26 -16.58 13.73
CA PRO A 384 -22.48 -17.73 14.61
C PRO A 384 -21.36 -17.85 15.65
N PRO A 385 -21.66 -18.17 16.93
CA PRO A 385 -20.64 -18.28 17.99
C PRO A 385 -19.55 -19.33 17.71
N ASP A 386 -19.90 -20.35 16.94
CA ASP A 386 -19.08 -21.47 16.52
C ASP A 386 -18.40 -21.26 15.16
N TRP A 387 -18.65 -20.14 14.48
CA TRP A 387 -17.93 -19.80 13.26
C TRP A 387 -16.43 -19.64 13.56
N VAL A 388 -15.62 -20.27 12.72
CA VAL A 388 -14.16 -20.26 12.77
C VAL A 388 -13.62 -19.84 11.41
N CYS A 389 -12.35 -19.41 11.38
CA CYS A 389 -11.68 -19.14 10.12
C CYS A 389 -11.80 -20.34 9.17
N PRO A 390 -12.35 -20.17 7.95
CA PRO A 390 -12.54 -21.28 7.01
C PRO A 390 -11.22 -21.82 6.44
N GLY A 391 -10.14 -21.04 6.52
CA GLY A 391 -8.81 -21.49 6.09
C GLY A 391 -8.09 -22.37 7.11
N CYS A 392 -8.08 -21.99 8.39
CA CYS A 392 -7.26 -22.64 9.41
C CYS A 392 -7.98 -23.05 10.70
N GLY A 393 -9.27 -22.78 10.83
CA GLY A 393 -10.05 -23.08 12.04
C GLY A 393 -9.76 -22.17 13.25
N THR A 394 -9.00 -21.09 13.06
CA THR A 394 -8.75 -20.09 14.11
C THR A 394 -10.07 -19.49 14.61
N ASN A 395 -10.22 -19.40 15.92
CA ASN A 395 -11.43 -18.86 16.55
C ASN A 395 -11.67 -17.39 16.13
N GLN A 396 -12.93 -17.03 15.85
CA GLN A 396 -13.36 -15.69 15.46
C GLN A 396 -12.89 -14.59 16.43
N MET A 397 -12.75 -14.90 17.72
CA MET A 397 -12.29 -13.94 18.74
C MET A 397 -10.87 -13.43 18.51
N LEU A 398 -10.04 -14.17 17.76
CA LEU A 398 -8.64 -13.83 17.49
C LEU A 398 -8.46 -12.97 16.23
N PHE A 399 -9.52 -12.76 15.45
CA PHE A 399 -9.45 -11.90 14.29
C PHE A 399 -9.15 -10.46 14.71
N VAL A 400 -8.40 -9.76 13.88
CA VAL A 400 -8.07 -8.35 14.08
C VAL A 400 -8.76 -7.50 13.01
N PRO A 401 -9.17 -6.26 13.31
CA PRO A 401 -9.67 -5.36 12.29
C PRO A 401 -8.68 -5.24 11.13
N TYR A 402 -9.17 -5.46 9.92
CA TYR A 402 -8.41 -5.31 8.71
C TYR A 402 -8.63 -3.90 8.18
N CYS A 403 -7.56 -3.12 8.13
CA CYS A 403 -7.54 -1.78 7.56
C CYS A 403 -7.09 -1.92 6.11
N ARG A 404 -7.89 -1.53 5.12
CA ARG A 404 -7.44 -1.41 3.73
C ARG A 404 -8.07 -0.21 3.01
N PRO A 405 -7.28 0.54 2.22
CA PRO A 405 -7.85 1.52 1.30
C PRO A 405 -8.72 0.82 0.23
N PRO A 406 -9.65 1.53 -0.42
CA PRO A 406 -10.48 0.95 -1.47
C PRO A 406 -9.60 0.34 -2.57
N ARG A 407 -9.92 -0.87 -3.03
CA ARG A 407 -9.08 -1.58 -4.03
C ARG A 407 -8.94 -0.86 -5.36
N ASP A 408 -9.77 0.13 -5.64
CA ASP A 408 -9.74 0.95 -6.84
C ASP A 408 -9.64 2.44 -6.53
N TRP A 409 -8.99 2.77 -5.41
CA TRP A 409 -8.78 4.14 -4.93
C TRP A 409 -8.32 5.09 -6.04
N TRP A 410 -7.47 4.62 -6.96
CA TRP A 410 -6.95 5.43 -8.06
C TRP A 410 -8.01 5.82 -9.10
N LYS A 411 -9.26 5.35 -9.04
CA LYS A 411 -10.33 5.82 -9.93
C LYS A 411 -10.88 7.17 -9.52
N HIS A 412 -10.67 7.58 -8.27
CA HIS A 412 -11.14 8.85 -7.77
C HIS A 412 -10.32 10.00 -8.36
N ASP A 413 -11.01 10.83 -9.15
CA ASP A 413 -10.49 11.94 -9.92
C ASP A 413 -10.09 13.17 -9.09
N TYR A 414 -10.53 13.22 -7.83
CA TYR A 414 -10.05 14.20 -6.85
C TYR A 414 -8.70 13.84 -6.21
N LEU A 415 -8.20 12.62 -6.39
CA LEU A 415 -6.87 12.25 -5.92
C LEU A 415 -5.79 12.95 -6.74
N LYS A 416 -4.78 13.45 -6.04
CA LYS A 416 -3.66 14.16 -6.63
C LYS A 416 -2.71 13.18 -7.32
N THR A 417 -2.21 13.61 -8.46
CA THR A 417 -1.06 12.96 -9.11
C THR A 417 0.24 13.36 -8.43
N TRP A 418 1.33 12.65 -8.72
CA TRP A 418 2.66 13.05 -8.26
C TRP A 418 3.03 14.46 -8.75
N ASP A 419 2.68 14.80 -9.99
CA ASP A 419 2.92 16.13 -10.55
C ASP A 419 2.15 17.22 -9.81
N ASP A 420 0.89 16.96 -9.42
CA ASP A 420 0.12 17.87 -8.58
C ASP A 420 0.81 18.10 -7.22
N ILE A 421 1.33 17.04 -6.59
CA ILE A 421 2.04 17.14 -5.31
C ILE A 421 3.33 17.95 -5.48
N ARG A 422 4.13 17.69 -6.52
CA ARG A 422 5.36 18.46 -6.80
C ARG A 422 5.06 19.93 -7.08
N SER A 423 4.01 20.20 -7.86
CA SER A 423 3.60 21.57 -8.18
C SER A 423 3.14 22.32 -6.92
N TYR A 424 2.43 21.64 -6.03
CA TYR A 424 1.91 22.24 -4.81
C TYR A 424 2.98 22.46 -3.73
N TYR A 425 3.93 21.53 -3.60
CA TYR A 425 5.05 21.60 -2.66
C TYR A 425 6.36 21.87 -3.41
N ALA A 426 6.59 23.16 -3.71
CA ALA A 426 7.79 23.62 -4.41
C ALA A 426 9.08 23.29 -3.64
N GLY A 427 9.06 23.44 -2.30
CA GLY A 427 10.10 22.94 -1.42
C GLY A 427 9.71 21.57 -0.89
N ARG A 428 10.50 20.52 -1.14
CA ARG A 428 10.19 19.17 -0.66
C ARG A 428 11.47 18.39 -0.40
N ARG A 429 11.43 17.55 0.64
CA ARG A 429 12.42 16.48 0.86
C ARG A 429 11.68 15.16 1.04
N LEU A 430 12.23 14.10 0.46
CA LEU A 430 11.64 12.78 0.41
C LEU A 430 12.62 11.74 0.96
N ALA A 431 12.10 10.77 1.70
CA ALA A 431 12.84 9.58 2.07
C ALA A 431 11.94 8.34 2.03
N ARG A 432 12.44 7.24 1.46
CA ARG A 432 11.75 5.95 1.42
C ARG A 432 11.87 5.31 2.79
N LEU A 433 10.76 5.01 3.43
CA LEU A 433 10.79 4.22 4.66
C LEU A 433 11.28 2.80 4.36
N ARG A 434 12.05 2.23 5.29
CA ARG A 434 12.55 0.85 5.16
C ARG A 434 11.47 -0.16 5.54
N VAL A 435 10.46 -0.25 4.68
CA VAL A 435 9.28 -1.11 4.86
C VAL A 435 9.35 -2.29 3.88
N ARG A 436 9.12 -3.49 4.41
CA ARG A 436 9.06 -4.75 3.65
C ARG A 436 7.69 -5.41 3.76
N ASP A 437 7.45 -6.44 2.96
CA ASP A 437 6.20 -7.17 2.86
C ASP A 437 5.01 -6.26 2.47
N LEU A 438 5.18 -5.49 1.40
CA LEU A 438 4.22 -4.52 0.86
C LEU A 438 2.98 -5.22 0.27
N ALA A 439 1.96 -5.38 1.10
CA ALA A 439 0.70 -6.05 0.82
C ALA A 439 -0.55 -5.19 1.12
N TRP A 440 -0.44 -4.05 1.79
CA TRP A 440 -1.59 -3.28 2.27
C TRP A 440 -2.38 -2.67 1.12
N VAL A 441 -1.66 -2.08 0.18
CA VAL A 441 -2.18 -1.34 -0.97
C VAL A 441 -2.29 -2.17 -2.24
N ARG A 442 -1.75 -3.40 -2.25
CA ARG A 442 -1.43 -4.13 -3.48
C ARG A 442 -2.14 -5.48 -3.62
#